data_AF-C5J3Q5-F1
#
_entry.id   AF-C5J3Q5-F1
#
_cell.length_a   1.000
_cell.length_b   1.000
_cell.length_c   1.000
_cell.angle_alpha   90.00
_cell.angle_beta   90.00
_cell.angle_gamma   90.00
#
_symmetry.space_group_name_H-M   'P 1'
#
loop_
_entity.id
_entity.type
_entity.pdbx_description
1 polymer ?
#
loop_
_entity_poly.entity_id
_entity_poly.type
_entity_poly.pdbx_seq_one_letter_code
_entity_poly.pdbx_strand_id
1 'polypeptide(L)'
;GGLSESDKNILRDVAKNYDKYGSHEKVMAAIKEKSPELAEKLEHHYQMLMDKIKKLPPPAETFIMELWQTVRKTYTEAISGHKPTPDQLKAKGEQIISKYDALPESAKTDLEKNFPYITKMMKDKDLPAKL
;
A
#
# COMPACT_ATOMS: atom_id res chain seq x y z
N GLY A 1 -0.97 1.64 15.54
CA GLY A 1 0.40 1.10 15.67
C GLY A 1 1.09 1.23 14.35
N GLY A 2 2.13 2.06 14.26
CA GLY A 2 2.86 2.34 13.02
C GLY A 2 4.29 1.81 13.07
N LEU A 3 5.02 2.06 12.00
CA LEU A 3 6.48 1.90 11.94
C LEU A 3 7.15 2.90 12.88
N SER A 4 8.12 2.44 13.67
CA SER A 4 8.96 3.31 14.51
C SER A 4 9.84 4.21 13.63
N GLU A 5 10.44 5.25 14.19
CA GLU A 5 11.39 6.09 13.43
C GLU A 5 12.62 5.27 12.99
N SER A 6 13.05 4.30 13.81
CA SER A 6 14.08 3.32 13.47
C SER A 6 13.66 2.45 12.28
N ASP A 7 12.42 1.93 12.31
CA ASP A 7 11.87 1.10 11.23
C ASP A 7 11.88 1.88 9.91
N LYS A 8 11.44 3.15 9.93
CA LYS A 8 11.44 4.02 8.75
C LYS A 8 12.86 4.27 8.23
N ASN A 9 13.85 4.42 9.11
CA ASN A 9 15.23 4.63 8.69
C ASN A 9 15.83 3.39 8.03
N ILE A 10 15.54 2.20 8.55
CA ILE A 10 15.93 0.93 7.91
C ILE A 10 15.30 0.82 6.52
N LEU A 11 13.99 1.07 6.41
CA LEU A 11 13.29 1.05 5.12
C LEU A 11 13.87 2.04 4.12
N ARG A 12 14.20 3.27 4.55
CA ARG A 12 14.86 4.26 3.70
C ARG A 12 16.25 3.81 3.25
N ASP A 13 17.03 3.18 4.13
CA ASP A 13 18.38 2.73 3.81
C ASP A 13 18.40 1.57 2.81
N VAL A 14 17.49 0.60 2.99
CA VAL A 14 17.27 -0.47 2.01
C VAL A 14 16.77 0.14 0.69
N ALA A 15 15.82 1.07 0.73
CA ALA A 15 15.28 1.69 -0.46
C ALA A 15 16.28 2.46 -1.33
N LYS A 16 17.27 3.12 -0.74
CA LYS A 16 18.36 3.77 -1.50
C LYS A 16 19.15 2.78 -2.37
N ASN A 17 19.11 1.50 -2.03
CA ASN A 17 19.74 0.41 -2.77
C ASN A 17 18.71 -0.44 -3.52
N TYR A 18 17.46 0.03 -3.67
CA TYR A 18 16.36 -0.73 -4.28
C TYR A 18 16.72 -1.30 -5.65
N ASP A 19 17.34 -0.47 -6.50
CA ASP A 19 17.77 -0.85 -7.85
C ASP A 19 18.78 -2.00 -7.86
N LYS A 20 19.54 -2.19 -6.77
CA LYS A 20 20.50 -3.29 -6.61
C LYS A 20 19.81 -4.60 -6.22
N TYR A 21 18.64 -4.54 -5.60
CA TYR A 21 17.92 -5.73 -5.16
C TYR A 21 17.14 -6.36 -6.31
N GLY A 22 16.48 -5.59 -7.17
CA GLY A 22 15.82 -6.11 -8.38
C GLY A 22 14.63 -7.05 -8.15
N SER A 23 14.32 -7.44 -6.91
CA SER A 23 13.12 -8.21 -6.55
C SER A 23 12.66 -7.90 -5.13
N HIS A 24 11.37 -8.16 -4.85
CA HIS A 24 10.83 -8.00 -3.51
C HIS A 24 11.50 -8.91 -2.47
N GLU A 25 11.82 -10.15 -2.83
CA GLU A 25 12.50 -11.10 -1.93
C GLU A 25 13.85 -10.58 -1.47
N LYS A 26 14.64 -10.01 -2.38
CA LYS A 26 15.96 -9.44 -2.04
C LYS A 26 15.83 -8.19 -1.17
N VAL A 27 14.79 -7.38 -1.37
CA VAL A 27 14.46 -6.25 -0.49
C VAL A 27 14.10 -6.75 0.91
N MET A 28 13.26 -7.78 1.03
CA MET A 28 12.89 -8.36 2.33
C MET A 28 14.08 -9.01 3.04
N ALA A 29 14.97 -9.68 2.30
CA ALA A 29 16.21 -10.20 2.85
C ALA A 29 17.09 -9.08 3.42
N ALA A 30 17.27 -7.97 2.70
CA ALA A 30 18.03 -6.82 3.18
C ALA A 30 17.39 -6.13 4.40
N ILE A 31 16.05 -6.09 4.47
CA ILE A 31 15.35 -5.62 5.68
C ILE A 31 15.61 -6.59 6.83
N LYS A 32 15.51 -7.90 6.60
CA LYS A 32 15.72 -8.94 7.62
C LYS A 32 17.14 -8.94 8.19
N GLU A 33 18.16 -8.65 7.36
CA GLU A 33 19.54 -8.48 7.80
C GLU A 33 19.71 -7.28 8.76
N LYS A 34 18.97 -6.19 8.53
CA LYS A 34 19.02 -4.97 9.37
C LYS A 34 18.12 -5.06 10.60
N SER A 35 16.96 -5.68 10.47
CA SER A 35 16.00 -5.90 11.53
C SER A 35 15.09 -7.09 11.19
N PRO A 36 15.36 -8.27 11.79
CA PRO A 36 14.49 -9.43 11.66
C PRO A 36 13.07 -9.14 12.14
N GLU A 37 12.92 -8.39 13.24
CA GLU A 37 11.63 -8.00 13.81
C GLU A 37 10.81 -7.14 12.83
N LEU A 38 11.46 -6.18 12.14
CA LEU A 38 10.81 -5.38 11.12
C LEU A 38 10.38 -6.21 9.92
N ALA A 39 11.23 -7.12 9.45
CA ALA A 39 10.88 -8.01 8.34
C ALA A 39 9.68 -8.90 8.69
N GLU A 40 9.69 -9.53 9.87
CA GLU A 40 8.58 -10.35 10.37
C GLU A 40 7.30 -9.53 10.52
N LYS A 41 7.39 -8.33 11.08
CA LYS A 41 6.24 -7.40 11.20
C LYS A 41 5.65 -7.03 9.84
N LEU A 42 6.50 -6.77 8.83
CA LEU A 42 6.05 -6.47 7.47
C LEU A 42 5.42 -7.68 6.77
N GLU A 43 6.02 -8.87 6.91
CA GLU A 43 5.49 -10.12 6.37
C GLU A 43 4.15 -10.48 7.00
N HIS A 44 4.06 -10.43 8.33
CA HIS A 44 2.82 -10.69 9.05
C HIS A 44 1.72 -9.70 8.65
N HIS A 45 2.04 -8.40 8.54
CA HIS A 45 1.07 -7.40 8.10
C HIS A 45 0.61 -7.63 6.66
N TYR A 46 1.54 -7.99 5.76
CA TYR A 46 1.23 -8.34 4.38
C TYR A 46 0.33 -9.57 4.29
N GLN A 47 0.65 -10.65 5.00
CA GLN A 47 -0.14 -11.87 5.03
C GLN A 47 -1.55 -11.61 5.55
N MET A 48 -1.69 -10.93 6.71
CA MET A 48 -3.00 -10.55 7.24
C MET A 48 -3.82 -9.72 6.26
N LEU A 49 -3.17 -8.77 5.57
CA LEU A 49 -3.84 -7.96 4.56
C LEU A 49 -4.29 -8.81 3.37
N MET A 50 -3.41 -9.63 2.79
CA MET A 50 -3.74 -10.48 1.65
C MET A 50 -4.82 -11.51 1.98
N ASP A 51 -4.79 -12.11 3.16
CA ASP A 51 -5.82 -13.05 3.60
C ASP A 51 -7.18 -12.39 3.76
N LYS A 52 -7.21 -11.12 4.16
CA LYS A 52 -8.43 -10.33 4.23
C LYS A 52 -8.95 -9.94 2.85
N ILE A 53 -8.05 -9.61 1.92
CA ILE A 53 -8.39 -9.30 0.53
C ILE A 53 -9.01 -10.53 -0.16
N LYS A 54 -8.39 -11.71 -0.05
CA LYS A 54 -8.86 -12.98 -0.65
C LYS A 54 -10.24 -13.45 -0.15
N LYS A 55 -10.72 -12.91 0.97
CA LYS A 55 -12.05 -13.22 1.54
C LYS A 55 -13.14 -12.31 1.01
N LEU A 56 -12.80 -11.26 0.26
CA LEU A 56 -13.77 -10.37 -0.35
C LEU A 56 -14.38 -10.99 -1.61
N PRO A 57 -15.59 -10.56 -2.00
CA PRO A 57 -16.13 -10.88 -3.31
C PRO A 57 -15.33 -10.18 -4.42
N PRO A 58 -15.35 -10.72 -5.66
CA PRO A 58 -14.43 -10.31 -6.74
C PRO A 58 -14.37 -8.80 -7.03
N PRO A 59 -15.49 -8.04 -7.05
CA PRO A 59 -15.41 -6.60 -7.30
C PRO A 59 -14.67 -5.83 -6.20
N ALA A 60 -14.90 -6.19 -4.93
CA ALA A 60 -14.23 -5.59 -3.78
C ALA A 60 -12.76 -6.03 -3.69
N GLU A 61 -12.48 -7.31 -3.94
CA GLU A 61 -11.13 -7.87 -4.00
C GLU A 61 -10.28 -7.17 -5.05
N THR A 62 -10.80 -7.05 -6.28
CA THR A 62 -10.09 -6.43 -7.40
C THR A 62 -9.71 -4.99 -7.07
N PHE A 63 -10.68 -4.23 -6.56
CA PHE A 63 -10.44 -2.83 -6.19
C PHE A 63 -9.38 -2.68 -5.10
N ILE A 64 -9.48 -3.43 -4.00
CA ILE A 64 -8.55 -3.26 -2.88
C ILE A 64 -7.14 -3.74 -3.25
N MET A 65 -7.03 -4.77 -4.09
CA MET A 65 -5.75 -5.24 -4.62
C MET A 65 -5.09 -4.17 -5.48
N GLU A 66 -5.85 -3.51 -6.36
CA GLU A 66 -5.35 -2.44 -7.20
C GLU A 66 -4.89 -1.22 -6.37
N LEU A 67 -5.69 -0.82 -5.38
CA LEU A 67 -5.30 0.25 -4.45
C LEU A 67 -3.99 -0.10 -3.74
N TRP A 68 -3.88 -1.32 -3.21
CA TRP A 68 -2.68 -1.77 -2.51
C TRP A 68 -1.43 -1.74 -3.41
N GLN A 69 -1.54 -2.24 -4.64
CA GLN A 69 -0.44 -2.20 -5.62
C GLN A 69 -0.04 -0.77 -5.96
N THR A 70 -1.01 0.13 -6.15
CA THR A 70 -0.78 1.54 -6.46
C THR A 70 -0.05 2.25 -5.33
N VAL A 71 -0.51 2.07 -4.08
CA VAL A 71 0.11 2.62 -2.88
C VAL A 71 1.52 2.08 -2.72
N ARG A 72 1.70 0.75 -2.79
CA ARG A 72 3.00 0.09 -2.65
C ARG A 72 4.01 0.57 -3.69
N LYS A 73 3.59 0.66 -4.95
CA LYS A 73 4.44 1.16 -6.04
C LYS A 73 4.85 2.61 -5.79
N THR A 74 3.90 3.47 -5.44
CA THR A 74 4.15 4.89 -5.14
C THR A 74 5.12 5.08 -3.99
N TYR A 75 4.95 4.33 -2.89
CA TYR A 75 5.91 4.34 -1.78
C TYR A 75 7.29 3.85 -2.22
N THR A 76 7.35 2.78 -3.02
CA THR A 76 8.59 2.19 -3.52
C THR A 76 9.36 3.18 -4.43
N GLU A 77 8.64 3.86 -5.33
CA GLU A 77 9.17 4.93 -6.18
C GLU A 77 9.71 6.09 -5.33
N ALA A 78 8.95 6.54 -4.32
CA ALA A 78 9.36 7.65 -3.46
C ALA A 78 10.62 7.34 -2.65
N ILE A 79 10.75 6.12 -2.13
CA ILE A 79 11.91 5.71 -1.33
C ILE A 79 13.14 5.40 -2.20
N SER A 80 12.97 5.02 -3.48
CA SER A 80 14.07 4.85 -4.44
C SER A 80 14.58 6.17 -5.04
N GLY A 81 14.06 7.31 -4.59
CA GLY A 81 14.44 8.64 -5.08
C GLY A 81 13.59 9.14 -6.26
N HIS A 82 12.71 8.31 -6.81
CA HIS A 82 11.78 8.65 -7.88
C HIS A 82 10.45 9.17 -7.32
N LYS A 83 10.51 10.20 -6.47
CA LYS A 83 9.31 10.73 -5.80
C LYS A 83 8.31 11.29 -6.83
N PRO A 84 7.07 10.76 -6.89
CA PRO A 84 6.06 11.31 -7.78
C PRO A 84 5.73 12.76 -7.42
N THR A 85 5.42 13.55 -8.44
CA THR A 85 4.99 14.95 -8.27
C THR A 85 3.60 15.01 -7.63
N PRO A 86 3.23 16.14 -6.99
CA PRO A 86 1.88 16.32 -6.45
C PRO A 86 0.77 16.07 -7.49
N ASP A 87 0.97 16.49 -8.74
CA ASP A 87 -0.01 16.28 -9.82
C ASP A 87 -0.13 14.80 -10.20
N GLN A 88 0.97 14.04 -10.19
CA GLN A 88 0.93 12.59 -10.42
C GLN A 88 0.22 11.86 -9.27
N LEU A 89 0.47 12.26 -8.01
CA LEU A 89 -0.22 11.69 -6.84
C LEU A 89 -1.71 12.00 -6.89
N LYS A 90 -2.08 13.23 -7.26
CA LYS A 90 -3.46 13.66 -7.47
C LYS A 90 -4.15 12.83 -8.55
N ALA A 91 -3.55 12.71 -9.73
CA ALA A 91 -4.12 11.92 -10.82
C ALA A 91 -4.30 10.44 -10.44
N LYS A 92 -3.30 9.82 -9.80
CA LYS A 92 -3.40 8.44 -9.29
C LYS A 92 -4.53 8.30 -8.27
N GLY A 93 -4.63 9.22 -7.32
CA GLY A 93 -5.66 9.19 -6.28
C GLY A 93 -7.07 9.38 -6.84
N GLU A 94 -7.27 10.35 -7.75
CA GLU A 94 -8.55 10.58 -8.43
C GLU A 94 -8.98 9.38 -9.27
N GLN A 95 -8.05 8.73 -9.96
CA GLN A 95 -8.33 7.51 -10.73
C GLN A 95 -8.84 6.37 -9.83
N ILE A 96 -8.21 6.16 -8.68
CA ILE A 96 -8.65 5.13 -7.72
C ILE A 96 -9.99 5.48 -7.08
N ILE A 97 -10.22 6.75 -6.71
CA ILE A 97 -11.51 7.21 -6.20
C ILE A 97 -12.61 6.99 -7.25
N SER A 98 -12.36 7.31 -8.51
CA SER A 98 -13.32 7.06 -9.59
C SER A 98 -13.65 5.57 -9.74
N LYS A 99 -12.67 4.68 -9.57
CA LYS A 99 -12.89 3.23 -9.56
C LYS A 99 -13.73 2.78 -8.37
N TYR A 100 -13.50 3.35 -7.19
CA TYR A 100 -14.33 3.10 -6.01
C TYR A 100 -15.77 3.53 -6.26
N ASP A 101 -15.98 4.75 -6.78
CA ASP A 101 -17.31 5.30 -7.05
C ASP A 101 -18.09 4.47 -8.07
N ALA A 102 -17.41 3.84 -9.02
CA ALA A 102 -17.99 2.95 -10.03
C ALA A 102 -18.33 1.54 -9.51
N LEU A 103 -17.91 1.17 -8.29
CA LEU A 103 -18.23 -0.15 -7.74
C LEU A 103 -19.73 -0.30 -7.46
N PRO A 104 -20.27 -1.54 -7.59
CA PRO A 104 -21.59 -1.87 -7.08
C PRO A 104 -21.72 -1.58 -5.57
N GLU A 105 -22.92 -1.22 -5.14
CA GLU A 105 -23.18 -0.86 -3.73
C GLU A 105 -22.87 -2.01 -2.76
N SER A 106 -23.10 -3.26 -3.17
CA SER A 106 -22.71 -4.44 -2.40
C SER A 106 -21.20 -4.50 -2.17
N ALA A 107 -20.40 -4.23 -3.20
CA ALA A 107 -18.95 -4.22 -3.08
C ALA A 107 -18.45 -3.08 -2.19
N LYS A 108 -19.06 -1.89 -2.28
CA LYS A 108 -18.77 -0.77 -1.37
C LYS A 108 -19.09 -1.12 0.08
N THR A 109 -20.21 -1.81 0.32
CA THR A 109 -20.61 -2.30 1.65
C THR A 109 -19.61 -3.32 2.21
N ASP A 110 -19.15 -4.27 1.39
CA ASP A 110 -18.13 -5.24 1.79
C ASP A 110 -16.79 -4.57 2.11
N LEU A 111 -16.40 -3.57 1.31
CA LEU A 111 -15.23 -2.74 1.56
C LEU A 111 -15.38 -1.90 2.84
N GLU A 112 -16.56 -1.38 3.15
CA GLU A 112 -16.79 -0.62 4.38
C GLU A 112 -16.67 -1.51 5.62
N LYS A 113 -17.25 -2.71 5.56
CA LYS A 113 -17.18 -3.70 6.65
C LYS A 113 -15.76 -4.18 6.91
N ASN A 114 -15.00 -4.45 5.85
CA ASN A 114 -13.66 -5.02 5.97
C ASN A 114 -12.59 -3.94 6.08
N PHE A 115 -12.69 -2.85 5.33
CA PHE A 115 -11.68 -1.80 5.22
C PHE A 115 -12.29 -0.41 5.50
N PRO A 116 -12.82 -0.16 6.72
CA PRO A 116 -13.55 1.07 7.03
C PRO A 116 -12.70 2.33 6.87
N TYR A 117 -11.42 2.27 7.25
CA TYR A 117 -10.49 3.40 7.08
C TYR A 117 -10.25 3.74 5.61
N ILE A 118 -10.08 2.71 4.75
CA ILE A 118 -9.89 2.92 3.31
C ILE A 118 -11.17 3.46 2.69
N THR A 119 -12.31 2.91 3.07
CA THR A 119 -13.62 3.35 2.57
C THR A 119 -13.90 4.80 2.95
N LYS A 120 -13.62 5.18 4.20
CA LYS A 120 -13.69 6.58 4.64
C LYS A 120 -12.76 7.47 3.81
N MET A 121 -11.54 7.03 3.55
CA MET A 121 -10.57 7.75 2.73
C MET A 121 -11.07 7.98 1.29
N MET A 122 -11.73 6.97 0.70
CA MET A 122 -12.33 7.13 -0.64
C MET A 122 -13.49 8.14 -0.62
N LYS A 123 -14.37 8.05 0.39
CA LYS A 123 -15.53 8.95 0.57
C LYS A 123 -15.09 10.40 0.81
N ASP A 124 -14.04 10.60 1.62
CA ASP A 124 -13.46 11.91 1.94
C ASP A 124 -12.57 12.46 0.82
N LYS A 125 -12.29 11.64 -0.22
CA LYS A 125 -11.43 11.96 -1.36
C LYS A 125 -10.03 12.44 -0.99
N ASP A 126 -9.49 11.95 0.12
CA ASP A 126 -8.19 12.36 0.66
C ASP A 126 -7.03 11.44 0.24
N LEU A 127 -7.30 10.37 -0.51
CA LEU A 127 -6.27 9.46 -1.05
C LEU A 127 -5.10 10.19 -1.73
N PRO A 128 -5.30 11.19 -2.62
CA PRO A 128 -4.21 11.99 -3.19
C PRO A 128 -3.19 12.52 -2.17
N ALA A 129 -3.64 12.92 -0.99
CA ALA A 129 -2.79 13.48 0.06
C ALA A 129 -2.12 12.40 0.93
N LYS A 130 -2.52 11.13 0.76
CA LYS A 130 -1.99 9.97 1.50
C LYS A 130 -1.01 9.12 0.67
N LEU A 131 -0.99 9.32 -0.65
CA LEU A 131 -0.01 8.75 -1.58
C LEU A 131 1.34 9.47 -1.47
#